data_AF-A0AAW6KAQ6-F1
#
_entry.id   AF-A0AAW6KAQ6-F1
#
_cell.length_a   1.000
_cell.length_b   1.000
_cell.length_c   1.000
_cell.angle_alpha   90.00
_cell.angle_beta   90.00
_cell.angle_gamma   90.00
#
_symmetry.space_group_name_H-M   'P 1'
#
loop_
_entity.id
_entity.type
_entity.pdbx_description
1 polymer ?
#
loop_
_entity_poly.entity_id
_entity_poly.type
_entity_poly.pdbx_seq_one_letter_code
_entity_poly.pdbx_strand_id
1 'polypeptide(L)'
;MLKTIGFNGFLASACLNLFLRFGLKINGTANDIISMVSLVFVLMYVWGDLKKRSAKTLILQGLALVTSVALLVFVIMKGQTFIDSLPFFEGWETPAKWGYILLVWFLGLNLFIYINGKITNSKKEAS
;
A
#
# COMPACT_ATOMS: atom_id res chain seq x y z
N MET A 1 16.47 0.68 -15.90
CA MET A 1 15.31 0.44 -16.80
C MET A 1 14.14 -0.22 -16.09
N LEU A 2 14.25 -1.47 -15.61
CA LEU A 2 13.09 -2.20 -15.04
C LEU A 2 12.40 -1.47 -13.88
N LYS A 3 13.18 -0.85 -12.98
CA LYS A 3 12.68 -0.09 -11.83
C LYS A 3 11.87 1.15 -12.27
N THR A 4 12.36 1.91 -13.24
CA THR A 4 11.66 3.07 -13.80
C THR A 4 10.38 2.69 -14.53
N ILE A 5 10.40 1.58 -15.28
CA ILE A 5 9.21 1.04 -15.97
C ILE A 5 8.18 0.56 -14.95
N GLY A 6 8.61 -0.15 -13.90
CA GLY A 6 7.73 -0.59 -12.83
C GLY A 6 7.07 0.57 -12.08
N PHE A 7 7.82 1.62 -11.75
CA PHE A 7 7.25 2.81 -11.10
C PHE A 7 6.26 3.56 -12.00
N ASN A 8 6.66 3.88 -13.23
CA ASN A 8 5.79 4.62 -14.16
C ASN A 8 4.56 3.80 -14.57
N GLY A 9 4.73 2.49 -14.78
CA GLY A 9 3.63 1.58 -15.09
C GLY A 9 2.65 1.43 -13.93
N PHE A 10 3.15 1.33 -12.68
CA PHE A 10 2.30 1.34 -11.49
C PHE A 10 1.51 2.64 -11.39
N LEU A 11 2.19 3.79 -11.50
CA LEU A 11 1.55 5.11 -11.41
C LEU A 11 0.46 5.28 -12.48
N ALA A 12 0.76 4.94 -13.73
CA ALA A 12 -0.20 4.99 -14.84
C ALA A 12 -1.41 4.07 -14.61
N SER A 13 -1.17 2.83 -14.19
CA SER A 13 -2.24 1.87 -13.91
C SER A 13 -3.12 2.30 -12.72
N ALA A 14 -2.52 2.85 -11.66
CA ALA A 14 -3.24 3.34 -10.49
C ALA A 14 -4.09 4.57 -10.83
N CYS A 15 -3.54 5.52 -11.61
CA CYS A 15 -4.28 6.69 -12.11
C CYS A 15 -5.43 6.28 -13.03
N LEU A 16 -5.19 5.34 -13.95
CA LEU A 16 -6.23 4.82 -14.85
C LEU A 16 -7.34 4.12 -14.06
N ASN A 17 -6.98 3.31 -13.06
CA ASN A 17 -7.95 2.63 -12.20
C ASN A 17 -8.82 3.63 -11.43
N LEU A 18 -8.19 4.67 -10.85
CA LEU A 18 -8.91 5.76 -10.18
C LEU A 18 -9.84 6.51 -11.14
N PHE A 19 -9.36 6.83 -12.35
CA PHE A 19 -10.16 7.51 -13.37
C PHE A 19 -11.37 6.70 -13.80
N LEU A 20 -11.21 5.39 -14.02
CA LEU A 20 -12.32 4.50 -14.36
C LEU A 20 -13.35 4.41 -13.23
N ARG A 21 -12.88 4.29 -11.98
CA ARG A 21 -13.74 4.16 -10.80
C ARG A 21 -14.52 5.42 -10.47
N PHE A 22 -13.86 6.58 -10.51
CA PHE A 22 -14.43 7.84 -10.05
C PHE A 22 -14.90 8.73 -11.20
N GLY A 23 -14.13 8.81 -12.29
CA GLY A 23 -14.50 9.62 -13.46
C GLY A 23 -15.62 9.00 -14.27
N LEU A 24 -15.56 7.68 -14.49
CA LEU A 24 -16.52 6.96 -15.35
C LEU A 24 -17.50 6.06 -14.58
N LYS A 25 -17.37 5.95 -13.25
CA LYS A 25 -18.19 5.06 -12.40
C LYS A 25 -18.22 3.60 -12.86
N ILE A 26 -17.19 3.15 -13.58
CA ILE A 26 -17.02 1.76 -13.98
C ILE A 26 -16.45 1.00 -12.79
N ASN A 27 -17.23 0.05 -12.28
CA ASN A 27 -16.83 -0.89 -11.24
C ASN A 27 -17.10 -2.30 -11.76
N GLY A 28 -16.06 -3.14 -11.79
CA GLY A 28 -16.18 -4.53 -12.21
C GLY A 28 -14.85 -5.09 -12.70
N THR A 29 -14.93 -6.08 -13.59
CA THR A 29 -13.81 -6.91 -14.04
C THR A 29 -12.65 -6.09 -14.62
N ALA A 30 -12.92 -4.95 -15.25
CA ALA A 30 -11.89 -4.07 -15.79
C ALA A 30 -10.96 -3.50 -14.70
N ASN A 31 -11.52 -3.07 -13.57
CA ASN A 31 -10.74 -2.55 -12.43
C ASN A 31 -9.93 -3.67 -11.76
N ASP A 32 -10.48 -4.88 -11.71
CA ASP A 32 -9.77 -6.04 -11.17
C ASP A 32 -8.56 -6.42 -12.03
N ILE A 33 -8.73 -6.41 -13.37
CA ILE A 33 -7.64 -6.66 -14.33
C ILE A 33 -6.56 -5.59 -14.19
N ILE A 34 -6.94 -4.30 -14.12
CA ILE A 34 -5.97 -3.20 -13.95
C ILE A 34 -5.25 -3.32 -12.61
N SER A 35 -5.94 -3.73 -11.55
CA SER A 35 -5.34 -3.97 -10.24
C SER A 35 -4.32 -5.12 -10.30
N MET A 36 -4.61 -6.21 -11.02
CA MET A 36 -3.65 -7.30 -11.25
C MET A 36 -2.43 -6.83 -12.07
N VAL A 37 -2.64 -6.03 -13.12
CA VAL A 37 -1.54 -5.45 -13.91
C VAL A 37 -0.67 -4.52 -13.05
N SER A 38 -1.29 -3.74 -12.15
CA SER A 38 -0.56 -2.88 -11.23
C SER A 38 0.38 -3.66 -10.30
N LEU A 39 -0.03 -4.86 -9.86
CA LEU A 39 0.83 -5.76 -9.07
C LEU A 39 2.05 -6.24 -9.86
N VAL A 40 1.90 -6.53 -11.16
CA VAL A 40 3.03 -6.90 -12.03
C VAL A 40 4.05 -5.77 -12.10
N PHE A 41 3.60 -4.52 -12.26
CA PHE A 41 4.49 -3.37 -12.27
C PHE A 41 5.18 -3.13 -10.93
N VAL A 42 4.49 -3.34 -9.80
CA VAL A 42 5.12 -3.32 -8.47
C VAL A 42 6.21 -4.38 -8.38
N LEU A 43 5.93 -5.61 -8.81
CA LEU A 43 6.92 -6.69 -8.85
C LEU A 43 8.14 -6.30 -9.68
N MET A 44 7.95 -5.72 -10.87
CA MET A 44 9.05 -5.21 -11.71
C MET A 44 9.86 -4.10 -11.02
N TYR A 45 9.20 -3.23 -10.25
CA TYR A 45 9.87 -2.19 -9.47
C TYR A 45 10.81 -2.76 -8.41
N VAL A 46 10.34 -3.77 -7.66
CA VAL A 46 11.12 -4.36 -6.56
C VAL A 46 12.04 -5.51 -7.02
N TRP A 47 11.86 -6.05 -8.22
CA TRP A 47 12.54 -7.26 -8.72
C TRP A 47 14.07 -7.23 -8.54
N GLY A 48 14.69 -6.11 -8.92
CA GLY A 48 16.15 -5.95 -8.79
C GLY A 48 16.65 -5.95 -7.35
N ASP A 49 15.82 -5.46 -6.42
CA ASP A 49 16.12 -5.44 -4.98
C ASP A 49 15.82 -6.81 -4.34
N LEU A 50 14.79 -7.52 -4.82
CA LEU A 50 14.46 -8.88 -4.39
C LEU A 50 15.57 -9.87 -4.76
N LYS A 51 16.11 -9.77 -5.99
CA LYS A 51 17.16 -10.67 -6.50
C LYS A 51 18.48 -10.59 -5.72
N LYS A 52 18.73 -9.48 -5.02
CA LYS A 52 19.92 -9.25 -4.19
C LYS A 52 19.76 -9.72 -2.74
N ARG A 53 18.54 -10.02 -2.30
CA ARG A 53 18.26 -10.42 -0.91
C ARG A 53 18.28 -11.93 -0.78
N SER A 54 18.79 -12.43 0.35
CA SER A 54 18.71 -13.86 0.67
C SER A 54 17.26 -14.28 0.94
N ALA A 55 16.92 -15.53 0.63
CA ALA A 55 15.57 -16.08 0.84
C ALA A 55 15.03 -15.83 2.26
N LYS A 56 15.88 -15.94 3.29
CA LYS A 56 15.52 -15.63 4.68
C LYS A 56 15.05 -14.18 4.87
N THR A 57 15.71 -13.21 4.25
CA THR A 57 15.33 -11.79 4.34
C THR A 57 14.02 -11.53 3.58
N LEU A 58 13.83 -12.18 2.43
CA LEU A 58 12.60 -12.06 1.65
C LEU A 58 11.37 -12.58 2.41
N ILE A 59 11.50 -13.75 3.07
CA ILE A 59 10.41 -14.32 3.87
C ILE A 59 10.06 -13.39 5.04
N LEU A 60 11.05 -12.85 5.75
CA LEU A 60 10.81 -11.95 6.87
C LEU A 60 10.14 -10.63 6.44
N GLN A 61 10.57 -10.06 5.31
CA GLN A 61 9.95 -8.86 4.74
C GLN A 61 8.53 -9.13 4.24
N GLY A 62 8.31 -10.29 3.60
CA GLY A 62 7.00 -10.72 3.15
C GLY A 62 6.03 -10.88 4.32
N LEU A 63 6.46 -11.54 5.40
CA LEU A 63 5.67 -11.68 6.62
C LEU A 63 5.36 -10.30 7.24
N ALA A 64 6.36 -9.44 7.38
CA ALA A 64 6.17 -8.08 7.89
C ALA A 64 5.19 -7.28 7.05
N LEU A 65 5.25 -7.41 5.72
CA LEU A 65 4.31 -6.77 4.79
C LEU A 65 2.89 -7.29 4.99
N VAL A 66 2.68 -8.61 4.98
CA VAL A 66 1.36 -9.22 5.15
C VAL A 66 0.72 -8.83 6.48
N THR A 67 1.48 -8.92 7.58
CA THR A 67 1.01 -8.50 8.90
C THR A 67 0.70 -7.01 8.95
N SER A 68 1.56 -6.16 8.37
CA SER A 68 1.33 -4.71 8.32
C SER A 68 0.08 -4.36 7.52
N VAL A 69 -0.14 -5.00 6.37
CA VAL A 69 -1.33 -4.76 5.54
C VAL A 69 -2.60 -5.18 6.28
N ALA A 70 -2.60 -6.35 6.93
CA ALA A 70 -3.74 -6.82 7.71
C ALA A 70 -4.10 -5.85 8.87
N LEU A 71 -3.08 -5.38 9.60
CA LEU A 71 -3.26 -4.39 10.67
C LEU A 71 -3.80 -3.06 10.13
N LEU A 72 -3.28 -2.57 9.00
CA LEU A 72 -3.75 -1.33 8.39
C LEU A 72 -5.22 -1.43 7.98
N VAL A 73 -5.61 -2.53 7.32
CA VAL A 73 -7.01 -2.75 6.94
C VAL A 73 -7.91 -2.77 8.17
N PHE A 74 -7.52 -3.49 9.23
CA PHE A 74 -8.27 -3.55 10.46
C PHE A 74 -8.46 -2.17 11.11
N VAL A 75 -7.37 -1.39 11.22
CA VAL A 75 -7.40 -0.03 11.77
C VAL A 75 -8.28 0.88 10.93
N ILE A 76 -8.17 0.84 9.60
CA ILE A 76 -9.01 1.63 8.69
C ILE A 76 -10.48 1.30 8.90
N MET A 77 -10.85 0.02 8.89
CA MET A 77 -12.24 -0.41 9.06
C MET A 77 -12.81 0.05 10.41
N LYS A 78 -12.11 -0.22 11.51
CA LYS A 78 -12.56 0.18 12.85
C LYS A 78 -12.62 1.69 13.03
N GLY A 79 -11.64 2.42 12.50
CA GLY A 79 -11.59 3.87 12.59
C GLY A 79 -12.69 4.55 11.79
N GLN A 80 -13.09 4.00 10.64
CA GLN A 80 -14.25 4.52 9.91
C GLN A 80 -15.56 4.36 10.69
N THR A 81 -15.78 3.19 11.32
CA THR A 81 -16.96 2.98 12.18
C THR A 81 -16.95 3.95 13.38
N PHE A 82 -15.78 4.25 13.92
CA PHE A 82 -15.63 5.20 15.02
C PHE A 82 -15.97 6.63 14.57
N ILE A 83 -15.50 7.06 13.39
CA ILE A 83 -15.84 8.37 12.80
C ILE A 83 -17.36 8.50 12.62
N ASP A 84 -18.03 7.46 12.15
CA ASP A 84 -19.50 7.45 11.98
C ASP A 84 -20.27 7.58 13.30
N SER A 85 -19.66 7.18 14.42
CA SER A 85 -20.31 7.24 15.73
C SER A 85 -20.19 8.61 16.42
N LEU A 86 -19.39 9.53 15.87
CA LEU A 86 -19.07 10.80 16.50
C LEU A 86 -19.92 11.94 15.93
N PRO A 87 -20.74 12.63 16.76
CA PRO A 87 -21.56 13.76 16.32
C PRO A 87 -20.75 14.91 15.74
N PHE A 88 -19.47 15.03 16.13
CA PHE A 88 -18.56 16.05 15.63
C PHE A 88 -18.37 16.02 14.11
N PHE A 89 -18.50 14.85 13.47
CA PHE A 89 -18.31 14.69 12.03
C PHE A 89 -19.61 14.73 11.24
N GLU A 90 -20.75 15.01 11.86
CA GLU A 90 -22.06 15.08 11.19
C GLU A 90 -22.02 16.10 10.04
N GLY A 91 -22.36 15.66 8.82
CA GLY A 91 -22.26 16.47 7.61
C GLY A 91 -20.85 16.59 7.00
N TRP A 92 -19.82 16.09 7.68
CA TRP A 92 -18.42 16.03 7.24
C TRP A 92 -17.86 14.59 7.22
N GLU A 93 -18.69 13.54 7.30
CA GLU A 93 -18.20 12.17 7.47
C GLU A 93 -17.33 11.74 6.28
N THR A 94 -17.73 12.11 5.07
CA THR A 94 -17.02 11.74 3.84
C THR A 94 -15.59 12.28 3.82
N PRO A 95 -15.35 13.61 3.89
CA PRO A 95 -13.98 14.14 3.93
C PRO A 95 -13.19 13.67 5.16
N ALA A 96 -13.83 13.47 6.31
CA ALA A 96 -13.18 12.96 7.51
C ALA A 96 -12.65 11.52 7.33
N LYS A 97 -13.46 10.63 6.73
CA LYS A 97 -13.04 9.25 6.40
C LYS A 97 -11.88 9.23 5.41
N TRP A 98 -11.89 10.10 4.41
CA TRP A 98 -10.78 10.22 3.45
C TRP A 98 -9.49 10.72 4.12
N GLY A 99 -9.58 11.77 4.93
CA GLY A 99 -8.45 12.28 5.71
C GLY A 99 -7.88 11.21 6.64
N TYR A 100 -8.74 10.45 7.30
CA TYR A 100 -8.34 9.34 8.16
C TYR A 100 -7.61 8.23 7.39
N ILE A 101 -8.13 7.78 6.24
CA ILE A 101 -7.45 6.78 5.41
C ILE A 101 -6.05 7.26 5.04
N LEU A 102 -5.91 8.51 4.57
CA LEU A 102 -4.63 9.08 4.17
C LEU A 102 -3.65 9.14 5.34
N LEU A 103 -4.12 9.52 6.53
CA LEU A 103 -3.29 9.62 7.73
C LEU A 103 -2.81 8.25 8.21
N VAL A 104 -3.70 7.25 8.22
CA VAL A 104 -3.32 5.86 8.55
C VAL A 104 -2.34 5.30 7.53
N TRP A 105 -2.56 5.57 6.24
CA TRP A 105 -1.62 5.19 5.18
C TRP A 105 -0.24 5.82 5.38
N PHE A 106 -0.20 7.12 5.66
CA PHE A 106 1.06 7.85 5.89
C PHE A 106 1.83 7.28 7.08
N LEU A 107 1.16 7.07 8.22
CA LEU A 107 1.77 6.47 9.41
C LEU A 107 2.24 5.04 9.14
N GLY A 108 1.40 4.23 8.50
CA GLY A 108 1.72 2.84 8.14
C GLY A 108 2.94 2.73 7.24
N LEU A 109 3.05 3.59 6.22
CA LEU A 109 4.20 3.61 5.31
C LEU A 109 5.50 3.95 6.05
N ASN A 110 5.45 4.96 6.91
CA ASN A 110 6.60 5.36 7.72
C ASN A 110 7.06 4.22 8.65
N LEU A 111 6.11 3.55 9.31
CA LEU A 111 6.38 2.42 10.19
C LEU A 111 7.00 1.24 9.42
N PHE A 112 6.48 0.94 8.24
CA PHE A 112 7.02 -0.10 7.37
C PHE A 112 8.45 0.23 6.92
N ILE A 113 8.71 1.46 6.48
CA ILE A 113 10.07 1.90 6.09
C ILE A 113 11.02 1.79 7.28
N TYR A 114 10.60 2.20 8.47
CA TYR A 114 11.40 2.11 9.68
C TYR A 114 11.75 0.66 10.05
N ILE A 115 10.75 -0.24 10.10
CA ILE A 115 10.96 -1.67 10.38
C ILE A 115 11.90 -2.28 9.34
N ASN A 116 11.67 -1.98 8.06
CA ASN A 116 12.46 -2.53 6.97
C ASN A 116 13.91 -2.01 6.98
N GLY A 117 14.11 -0.75 7.37
CA GLY A 117 15.42 -0.16 7.62
C GLY A 117 16.14 -0.89 8.75
N LYS A 118 15.46 -1.15 9.88
CA LYS A 118 16.01 -1.89 11.02
C LYS A 118 16.44 -3.31 10.64
N ILE A 119 15.59 -4.05 9.92
CA ILE A 119 15.89 -5.41 9.43
C ILE A 119 17.10 -5.42 8.49
N THR A 120 17.23 -4.38 7.66
CA THR A 120 18.33 -4.29 6.69
C THR A 120 19.65 -3.91 7.37
N ASN A 121 19.61 -3.02 8.37
CA ASN A 121 20.80 -2.58 9.11
C ASN A 121 21.30 -3.63 10.11
N SER A 122 20.42 -4.35 10.81
CA SER A 122 20.83 -5.42 11.72
C SER A 122 21.58 -6.56 11.01
N LYS A 123 21.37 -6.71 9.69
CA LYS A 123 22.10 -7.68 8.87
C LYS A 123 23.50 -7.21 8.47
N LYS A 124 23.75 -5.89 8.42
CA LYS A 124 25.08 -5.33 8.13
C LYS A 124 26.03 -5.46 9.32
N GLU A 125 25.51 -5.43 10.55
CA GLU A 125 26.30 -5.56 11.78
C GLU A 125 26.65 -7.02 12.12
N ALA A 126 25.97 -7.99 11.49
CA ALA A 126 26.20 -9.42 11.70
C ALA A 126 27.04 -10.08 10.60
N SER A 127 27.58 -9.29 9.65
CA SER A 127 28.47 -9.71 8.56
C SER A 127 29.86 -9.15 8.76
#